data_AF-A0A7G6RLS4-F1
#
_entry.id   AF-A0A7G6RLS4-F1
#
_cell.length_a   1.000
_cell.length_b   1.000
_cell.length_c   1.000
_cell.angle_alpha   90.00
_cell.angle_beta   90.00
_cell.angle_gamma   90.00
#
_symmetry.space_group_name_H-M   'P 1'
#
loop_
_entity.id
_entity.type
_entity.pdbx_description
1 polymer ?
#
loop_
_entity_poly.entity_id
_entity_poly.type
_entity_poly.pdbx_seq_one_letter_code
_entity_poly.pdbx_strand_id
1 'polypeptide(L)'
;MNRATFFSSVRSTVICSKLSETQVSGIVALLDACLLQNISDLRQIAYVLATPCIETGMSFEPITENLNYTADGLLRTFPKYFSPADAKIYARQAVRIANRAYGSRMGNGNEASSDGHRYRGRGYVQITGKDNYTKFGRLLGIDLVGNPDLALEQGVAATIATIGMRDGIFTGRRLGDYFGKTTDWVNARRIINGVDRAEDIARYAKAFHSALEGAA
;
A
#
# COMPACT_ATOMS: atom_id res chain seq x y z
N MET A 1 -19.23 -5.61 -15.95
CA MET A 1 -17.87 -5.36 -16.46
C MET A 1 -17.34 -6.49 -17.34
N ASN A 2 -17.06 -6.18 -18.61
CA ASN A 2 -16.34 -7.01 -19.56
C ASN A 2 -14.82 -6.99 -19.26
N ARG A 3 -14.28 -8.07 -18.68
CA ARG A 3 -12.85 -8.17 -18.31
C ARG A 3 -11.90 -8.06 -19.51
N ALA A 4 -12.30 -8.54 -20.70
CA ALA A 4 -11.46 -8.47 -21.89
C ALA A 4 -11.25 -7.02 -22.35
N THR A 5 -12.33 -6.23 -22.39
CA THR A 5 -12.28 -4.80 -22.70
C THR A 5 -11.44 -4.03 -21.68
N PHE A 6 -11.68 -4.28 -20.39
CA PHE A 6 -10.95 -3.64 -19.29
C PHE A 6 -9.43 -3.88 -19.41
N PHE A 7 -8.99 -5.15 -19.48
CA PHE A 7 -7.57 -5.46 -19.56
C PHE A 7 -6.93 -5.02 -20.89
N SER A 8 -7.70 -4.95 -21.97
CA SER A 8 -7.21 -4.35 -23.22
C SER A 8 -6.88 -2.87 -23.07
N SER A 9 -7.74 -2.12 -22.40
CA SER A 9 -7.51 -0.70 -22.10
C SER A 9 -6.34 -0.50 -21.12
N VAL A 10 -6.25 -1.33 -20.06
CA VAL A 10 -5.13 -1.26 -19.10
C VAL A 10 -3.77 -1.49 -19.78
N ARG A 11 -3.69 -2.44 -20.73
CA ARG A 11 -2.47 -2.67 -21.51
C ARG A 11 -2.03 -1.45 -22.31
N SER A 12 -2.98 -0.72 -22.91
CA SER A 12 -2.66 0.42 -23.79
C SER A 12 -2.46 1.74 -23.05
N THR A 13 -3.05 1.91 -21.87
CA THR A 13 -3.11 3.22 -21.19
C THR A 13 -2.34 3.30 -19.86
N VAL A 14 -2.27 2.20 -19.11
CA VAL A 14 -1.63 2.17 -17.78
C VAL A 14 -0.24 1.54 -17.88
N ILE A 15 -0.17 0.32 -18.41
CA ILE A 15 1.06 -0.48 -18.46
C ILE A 15 1.87 -0.20 -19.72
N CYS A 16 1.21 0.20 -20.81
CA CYS A 16 1.81 0.49 -22.11
C CYS A 16 2.70 -0.68 -22.62
N SER A 17 2.29 -1.91 -22.29
CA SER A 17 3.05 -3.14 -22.48
C SER A 17 2.14 -4.36 -22.31
N LYS A 18 2.66 -5.56 -22.60
CA LYS A 18 1.99 -6.82 -22.27
C LYS A 18 1.90 -6.95 -20.74
N LEU A 19 0.70 -7.28 -20.25
CA LEU A 19 0.49 -7.62 -18.85
C LEU A 19 1.10 -8.98 -18.51
N SER A 20 1.84 -9.06 -17.40
CA SER A 20 2.27 -10.33 -16.81
C SER A 20 1.13 -10.99 -16.04
N GLU A 21 1.28 -12.29 -15.73
CA GLU A 21 0.32 -13.02 -14.91
C GLU A 21 0.20 -12.41 -13.51
N THR A 22 1.31 -12.02 -12.89
CA THR A 22 1.33 -11.33 -11.59
C THR A 22 0.56 -10.01 -11.62
N GLN A 23 0.70 -9.23 -12.69
CA GLN A 23 -0.05 -7.99 -12.85
C GLN A 23 -1.55 -8.25 -12.96
N VAL A 24 -1.94 -9.23 -13.77
CA VAL A 24 -3.34 -9.63 -13.91
C VAL A 24 -3.91 -10.12 -12.58
N SER A 25 -3.22 -11.02 -11.88
CA SER A 25 -3.71 -11.58 -10.62
C SER A 25 -3.84 -10.52 -9.53
N GLY A 26 -2.88 -9.59 -9.41
CA GLY A 26 -2.95 -8.51 -8.44
C GLY A 26 -4.07 -7.50 -8.73
N ILE A 27 -4.28 -7.15 -10.00
CA ILE A 27 -5.41 -6.30 -10.41
C ILE A 27 -6.75 -7.00 -10.12
N VAL A 28 -6.87 -8.29 -10.43
CA VAL A 28 -8.07 -9.08 -10.12
C VAL A 28 -8.32 -9.12 -8.61
N ALA A 29 -7.30 -9.35 -7.79
CA ALA A 29 -7.44 -9.37 -6.34
C ALA A 29 -7.97 -8.04 -5.78
N LEU A 30 -7.51 -6.90 -6.31
CA LEU A 30 -7.99 -5.57 -5.93
C LEU A 30 -9.45 -5.31 -6.37
N LEU A 31 -9.82 -5.74 -7.57
CA LEU A 31 -11.20 -5.66 -8.07
C LEU A 31 -12.15 -6.52 -7.23
N ASP A 32 -11.76 -7.76 -6.95
CA ASP A 32 -12.55 -8.69 -6.15
C ASP A 32 -12.66 -8.17 -4.70
N ALA A 33 -11.61 -7.60 -4.14
CA ALA A 33 -11.66 -6.93 -2.83
C ALA A 33 -12.62 -5.73 -2.83
N CYS A 34 -12.61 -4.87 -3.86
CA CYS A 34 -13.57 -3.77 -3.99
C CYS A 34 -15.02 -4.29 -4.00
N LEU A 35 -15.28 -5.34 -4.77
CA LEU A 35 -16.60 -5.98 -4.84
C LEU A 35 -17.04 -6.53 -3.48
N LEU A 36 -16.19 -7.32 -2.82
CA LEU A 36 -16.47 -7.89 -1.48
C LEU A 36 -16.71 -6.81 -0.42
N GLN A 37 -16.11 -5.64 -0.59
CA GLN A 37 -16.24 -4.49 0.30
C GLN A 37 -17.36 -3.51 -0.11
N ASN A 38 -18.20 -3.89 -1.07
CA ASN A 38 -19.33 -3.11 -1.61
C ASN A 38 -18.91 -1.73 -2.16
N ILE A 39 -17.72 -1.63 -2.75
CA ILE A 39 -17.29 -0.43 -3.47
C ILE A 39 -17.71 -0.58 -4.93
N SER A 40 -18.75 0.16 -5.32
CA SER A 40 -19.32 0.13 -6.68
C SER A 40 -19.03 1.39 -7.51
N ASP A 41 -18.62 2.49 -6.87
CA ASP A 41 -18.24 3.71 -7.58
C ASP A 41 -16.93 3.48 -8.35
N LEU A 42 -17.00 3.54 -9.68
CA LEU A 42 -15.85 3.28 -10.55
C LEU A 42 -14.67 4.22 -10.26
N ARG A 43 -14.91 5.44 -9.76
CA ARG A 43 -13.84 6.38 -9.38
C ARG A 43 -13.07 5.88 -8.17
N GLN A 44 -13.78 5.34 -7.20
CA GLN A 44 -13.19 4.75 -6.00
C GLN A 44 -12.40 3.49 -6.34
N ILE A 45 -12.97 2.59 -7.16
CA ILE A 45 -12.28 1.38 -7.64
C ILE A 45 -11.01 1.76 -8.39
N ALA A 46 -11.09 2.74 -9.30
CA ALA A 46 -9.93 3.22 -10.05
C ALA A 46 -8.81 3.75 -9.14
N TYR A 47 -9.16 4.47 -8.07
CA TYR A 47 -8.19 4.95 -7.11
C TYR A 47 -7.55 3.82 -6.28
N VAL A 48 -8.35 2.81 -5.92
CA VAL A 48 -7.85 1.59 -5.24
C VAL A 48 -6.88 0.82 -6.13
N LEU A 49 -7.04 0.83 -7.46
CA LEU A 49 -6.09 0.22 -8.40
C LEU A 49 -4.82 1.07 -8.61
N ALA A 50 -4.98 2.38 -8.71
CA ALA A 50 -3.88 3.30 -9.00
C ALA A 50 -2.87 3.41 -7.86
N THR A 51 -3.32 3.31 -6.61
CA THR A 51 -2.43 3.38 -5.45
C THR A 51 -1.40 2.23 -5.46
N PRO A 52 -1.79 0.93 -5.46
CA PRO A 52 -0.86 -0.19 -5.60
C PRO A 52 -0.02 -0.14 -6.87
N CYS A 53 -0.57 0.34 -7.99
CA CYS A 53 0.18 0.53 -9.24
C CYS A 53 1.43 1.37 -9.02
N ILE A 54 1.32 2.44 -8.21
CA ILE A 54 2.43 3.31 -7.88
C ILE A 54 3.32 2.72 -6.78
N GLU A 55 2.73 2.22 -5.70
CA GLU A 55 3.48 1.73 -4.53
C GLU A 55 4.34 0.50 -4.84
N THR A 56 3.91 -0.35 -5.77
CA THR A 56 4.67 -1.55 -6.15
C THR A 56 5.49 -1.40 -7.42
N GLY A 57 5.58 -0.18 -7.98
CA GLY A 57 6.27 0.03 -9.26
C GLY A 57 5.64 -0.74 -10.42
N MET A 58 4.31 -0.78 -10.46
CA MET A 58 3.46 -1.45 -11.47
C MET A 58 3.51 -2.98 -11.49
N SER A 59 4.17 -3.63 -10.53
CA SER A 59 4.18 -5.10 -10.47
C SER A 59 2.81 -5.70 -10.08
N PHE A 60 2.01 -4.96 -9.31
CA PHE A 60 0.85 -5.46 -8.56
C PHE A 60 1.15 -6.70 -7.69
N GLU A 61 2.39 -6.81 -7.24
CA GLU A 61 2.81 -7.77 -6.24
C GLU A 61 2.93 -7.08 -4.87
N PRO A 62 2.30 -7.60 -3.81
CA PRO A 62 2.51 -7.11 -2.45
C PRO A 62 4.00 -7.14 -2.08
N ILE A 63 4.54 -6.01 -1.65
CA ILE A 63 5.98 -5.88 -1.34
C ILE A 63 6.23 -5.83 0.15
N THR A 64 7.46 -6.18 0.55
CA THR A 64 8.01 -5.88 1.87
C THR A 64 9.00 -4.74 1.75
N GLU A 65 9.00 -3.81 2.70
CA GLU A 65 10.02 -2.75 2.72
C GLU A 65 11.45 -3.33 2.84
N ASN A 66 12.38 -2.74 2.10
CA ASN A 66 13.79 -3.09 2.18
C ASN A 66 14.53 -2.08 3.07
N LEU A 67 14.94 -2.54 4.25
CA LEU A 67 15.63 -1.71 5.24
C LEU A 67 17.16 -1.84 5.17
N ASN A 68 17.71 -2.33 4.05
CA ASN A 68 19.14 -2.53 3.85
C ASN A 68 19.89 -1.25 3.45
N TYR A 69 19.83 -0.21 4.27
CA TYR A 69 20.42 1.12 3.99
C TYR A 69 21.95 1.17 4.21
N THR A 70 22.63 2.03 3.43
CA THR A 70 23.98 2.51 3.76
C THR A 70 23.93 3.48 4.94
N ALA A 71 25.08 3.81 5.54
CA ALA A 71 25.16 4.82 6.59
C ALA A 71 24.56 6.16 6.14
N ASP A 72 24.96 6.67 4.96
CA ASP A 72 24.39 7.91 4.41
C ASP A 72 22.90 7.80 4.11
N GLY A 73 22.45 6.62 3.66
CA GLY A 73 21.04 6.32 3.45
C GLY A 73 20.22 6.40 4.75
N LEU A 74 20.77 5.91 5.87
CA LEU A 74 20.16 6.02 7.19
C LEU A 74 20.07 7.48 7.65
N LEU A 75 21.12 8.27 7.48
CA LEU A 75 21.11 9.68 7.86
C LEU A 75 20.12 10.50 7.02
N ARG A 76 19.88 10.12 5.76
CA ARG A 76 18.88 10.76 4.90
C ARG A 76 17.45 10.33 5.23
N THR A 77 17.23 9.04 5.47
CA THR A 77 15.87 8.45 5.60
C THR A 77 15.36 8.50 7.05
N PHE A 78 16.26 8.29 8.01
CA PHE A 78 15.97 8.18 9.43
C PHE A 78 16.84 9.11 10.28
N PRO A 79 16.97 10.41 9.94
CA PRO A 79 17.87 11.34 10.64
C PRO A 79 17.56 11.47 12.14
N LYS A 80 16.31 11.21 12.53
CA LYS A 80 15.86 11.26 13.93
C LYS A 80 16.30 10.06 14.78
N TYR A 81 16.67 8.93 14.14
CA TYR A 81 16.89 7.65 14.82
C TYR A 81 18.36 7.18 14.79
N PHE A 82 19.18 7.78 13.92
CA PHE A 82 20.58 7.43 13.76
C PHE A 82 21.45 8.68 13.79
N SER A 83 22.39 8.73 14.74
CA SER A 83 23.52 9.66 14.66
C SER A 83 24.52 9.19 13.58
N PRO A 84 25.48 10.04 13.13
CA PRO A 84 26.53 9.59 12.22
C PRO A 84 27.37 8.41 12.74
N ALA A 85 27.53 8.28 14.06
CA ALA A 85 28.19 7.14 14.68
C ALA A 85 27.31 5.88 14.58
N ASP A 86 26.03 5.98 14.96
CA ASP A 86 25.07 4.87 14.86
C ASP A 86 24.92 4.40 13.40
N ALA A 87 24.79 5.33 12.46
CA ALA A 87 24.58 5.00 11.06
C ALA A 87 25.67 4.06 10.49
N LYS A 88 26.93 4.23 10.91
CA LYS A 88 28.04 3.34 10.54
C LYS A 88 27.90 1.94 11.15
N ILE A 89 27.46 1.88 12.41
CA ILE A 89 27.26 0.62 13.15
C ILE A 89 26.08 -0.18 12.60
N TYR A 90 25.02 0.49 12.15
CA TYR A 90 23.77 -0.15 11.71
C TYR A 90 23.70 -0.36 10.19
N ALA A 91 24.57 0.27 9.41
CA ALA A 91 24.58 0.14 7.97
C ALA A 91 24.54 -1.33 7.54
N ARG A 92 23.73 -1.60 6.53
CA ARG A 92 23.49 -2.92 5.93
C ARG A 92 22.96 -4.02 6.87
N GLN A 93 22.40 -3.64 8.03
CA GLN A 93 21.79 -4.58 8.98
C GLN A 93 20.29 -4.34 9.10
N ALA A 94 19.54 -4.76 8.08
CA ALA A 94 18.12 -4.44 7.92
C ALA A 94 17.25 -4.75 9.15
N VAL A 95 17.48 -5.88 9.83
CA VAL A 95 16.74 -6.25 11.06
C VAL A 95 16.99 -5.23 12.17
N ARG A 96 18.25 -4.88 12.43
CA ARG A 96 18.61 -3.90 13.46
C ARG A 96 18.14 -2.50 13.10
N ILE A 97 18.24 -2.13 11.82
CA ILE A 97 17.71 -0.86 11.32
C ILE A 97 16.21 -0.76 11.60
N ALA A 98 15.43 -1.80 11.29
CA ALA A 98 13.99 -1.84 11.53
C ALA A 98 13.65 -1.71 13.03
N ASN A 99 14.34 -2.49 13.86
CA ASN A 99 14.14 -2.48 15.31
C ASN A 99 14.44 -1.12 15.93
N ARG A 100 15.50 -0.44 15.45
CA ARG A 100 15.86 0.92 15.87
C ARG A 100 14.84 1.95 15.40
N ALA A 101 14.49 1.94 14.11
CA ALA A 101 13.65 2.97 13.50
C ALA A 101 12.18 2.88 13.94
N TYR A 102 11.68 1.68 14.19
CA TYR A 102 10.27 1.42 14.50
C TYR A 102 10.02 0.95 15.94
N GLY A 103 11.06 0.74 16.74
CA GLY A 103 10.91 0.40 18.16
C GLY A 103 10.18 1.48 18.95
N SER A 104 9.40 1.08 19.95
CA SER A 104 8.60 1.94 20.84
C SER A 104 7.61 2.85 20.10
N ARG A 105 7.14 2.44 18.92
CA ARG A 105 6.22 3.19 18.05
C ARG A 105 5.14 2.27 17.50
N MET A 106 3.94 2.80 17.25
CA MET A 106 2.86 2.08 16.56
C MET A 106 2.55 0.72 17.22
N GLY A 107 2.56 0.67 18.55
CA GLY A 107 2.33 -0.54 19.34
C GLY A 107 3.51 -1.50 19.43
N ASN A 108 4.63 -1.21 18.77
CA ASN A 108 5.85 -2.01 18.90
C ASN A 108 6.47 -1.84 20.28
N GLY A 109 7.01 -2.93 20.83
CA GLY A 109 7.96 -2.87 21.94
C GLY A 109 9.25 -2.13 21.56
N ASN A 110 10.15 -2.01 22.53
CA ASN A 110 11.44 -1.35 22.33
C ASN A 110 12.31 -2.07 21.28
N GLU A 111 13.46 -1.49 20.93
CA GLU A 111 14.39 -2.05 19.94
C GLU A 111 14.78 -3.52 20.21
N ALA A 112 14.84 -3.94 21.48
CA ALA A 112 15.18 -5.32 21.85
C ALA A 112 14.03 -6.33 21.61
N SER A 113 12.78 -5.88 21.48
CA SER A 113 11.63 -6.79 21.29
C SER A 113 11.57 -7.43 19.90
N SER A 114 12.36 -6.92 18.95
CA SER A 114 12.33 -7.30 17.53
C SER A 114 11.03 -6.96 16.79
N ASP A 115 10.11 -6.21 17.44
CA ASP A 115 8.83 -5.83 16.84
C ASP A 115 9.00 -4.92 15.63
N GLY A 116 10.03 -4.05 15.63
CA GLY A 116 10.28 -3.15 14.51
C GLY A 116 10.54 -3.91 13.20
N HIS A 117 11.32 -4.99 13.24
CA HIS A 117 11.49 -5.87 12.08
C HIS A 117 10.28 -6.76 11.84
N ARG A 118 9.67 -7.31 12.90
CA ARG A 118 8.53 -8.23 12.79
C ARG A 118 7.35 -7.56 12.07
N TYR A 119 7.02 -6.32 12.44
CA TYR A 119 5.92 -5.54 11.89
C TYR A 119 6.38 -4.43 10.94
N ARG A 120 7.46 -4.67 10.21
CA ARG A 120 7.89 -3.82 9.08
C ARG A 120 6.83 -3.80 7.97
N GLY A 121 6.85 -2.75 7.15
CA GLY A 121 5.99 -2.47 6.01
C GLY A 121 5.79 -3.66 5.08
N ARG A 122 4.53 -4.09 4.92
CA ARG A 122 4.11 -5.11 3.96
C ARG A 122 2.82 -4.75 3.24
N GLY A 123 2.63 -5.34 2.07
CA GLY A 123 1.39 -5.25 1.30
C GLY A 123 1.39 -4.10 0.31
N TYR A 124 0.28 -3.93 -0.41
CA TYR A 124 0.13 -2.92 -1.45
C TYR A 124 0.29 -1.47 -0.99
N VAL A 125 0.04 -1.21 0.29
CA VAL A 125 0.12 0.13 0.90
C VAL A 125 1.07 0.15 2.11
N GLN A 126 1.90 -0.89 2.24
CA GLN A 126 2.96 -1.01 3.24
C GLN A 126 2.52 -0.70 4.69
N ILE A 127 1.61 -1.49 5.26
CA ILE A 127 1.22 -1.33 6.67
C ILE A 127 2.41 -1.63 7.60
N THR A 128 2.64 -0.76 8.58
CA THR A 128 3.78 -0.86 9.52
C THR A 128 3.31 -0.70 10.96
N GLY A 129 3.94 -1.45 11.87
CA GLY A 129 3.71 -1.37 13.31
C GLY A 129 2.61 -2.31 13.82
N LYS A 130 2.83 -2.89 15.00
CA LYS A 130 1.97 -3.88 15.64
C LYS A 130 0.51 -3.44 15.76
N ASP A 131 0.26 -2.15 16.00
CA ASP A 131 -1.10 -1.60 16.07
C ASP A 131 -1.87 -1.80 14.76
N ASN A 132 -1.23 -1.57 13.61
CA ASN A 132 -1.85 -1.75 12.30
C ASN A 132 -2.10 -3.23 12.01
N TYR A 133 -1.11 -4.10 12.30
CA TYR A 133 -1.28 -5.55 12.18
C TYR A 133 -2.42 -6.09 13.06
N THR A 134 -2.52 -5.60 14.31
CA THR A 134 -3.61 -5.95 15.23
C THR A 134 -4.96 -5.47 14.70
N LYS A 135 -5.02 -4.22 14.24
CA LYS A 135 -6.25 -3.59 13.73
C LYS A 135 -6.77 -4.32 12.49
N PHE A 136 -5.93 -4.52 11.49
CA PHE A 136 -6.32 -5.24 10.27
C PHE A 136 -6.58 -6.73 10.56
N GLY A 137 -5.82 -7.36 11.47
CA GLY A 137 -6.08 -8.76 11.85
C GLY A 137 -7.49 -8.93 12.40
N ARG A 138 -7.93 -8.00 13.26
CA ARG A 138 -9.29 -7.99 13.80
C ARG A 138 -10.35 -7.72 12.73
N LEU A 139 -10.09 -6.78 11.80
CA LEU A 139 -11.03 -6.44 10.73
C LEU A 139 -11.22 -7.58 9.73
N LEU A 140 -10.16 -8.34 9.45
CA LEU A 140 -10.18 -9.44 8.49
C LEU A 140 -10.49 -10.80 9.15
N GLY A 141 -10.49 -10.88 10.48
CA GLY A 141 -10.69 -12.14 11.20
C GLY A 141 -9.51 -13.11 11.08
N ILE A 142 -8.29 -12.60 10.87
CA ILE A 142 -7.06 -13.39 10.70
C ILE A 142 -5.97 -12.95 11.68
N ASP A 143 -5.09 -13.86 12.08
CA ASP A 143 -4.01 -13.55 13.01
C ASP A 143 -2.77 -12.93 12.32
N LEU A 144 -2.88 -11.65 12.00
CA LEU A 144 -1.78 -10.84 11.44
C LEU A 144 -0.68 -10.53 12.46
N VAL A 145 -0.93 -10.68 13.76
CA VAL A 145 0.09 -10.42 14.81
C VAL A 145 1.01 -11.63 14.96
N GLY A 146 0.42 -12.82 15.02
CA GLY A 146 1.14 -14.09 14.97
C GLY A 146 1.82 -14.31 13.63
N ASN A 147 1.13 -14.00 12.52
CA ASN A 147 1.57 -14.30 11.15
C ASN A 147 1.59 -13.04 10.26
N PRO A 148 2.54 -12.10 10.47
CA PRO A 148 2.56 -10.82 9.74
C PRO A 148 2.83 -10.97 8.24
N ASP A 149 3.41 -12.08 7.77
CA ASP A 149 3.66 -12.31 6.36
C ASP A 149 2.37 -12.59 5.56
N LEU A 150 1.24 -12.91 6.22
CA LEU A 150 -0.08 -12.96 5.54
C LEU A 150 -0.43 -11.63 4.85
N ALA A 151 0.12 -10.49 5.31
CA ALA A 151 -0.05 -9.20 4.64
C ALA A 151 0.59 -9.12 3.24
N LEU A 152 1.35 -10.13 2.83
CA LEU A 152 1.91 -10.28 1.47
C LEU A 152 1.07 -11.17 0.56
N GLU A 153 0.07 -11.86 1.10
CA GLU A 153 -0.86 -12.61 0.26
C GLU A 153 -1.75 -11.62 -0.51
N GLN A 154 -1.88 -11.78 -1.83
CA GLN A 154 -2.55 -10.81 -2.70
C GLN A 154 -3.97 -10.47 -2.23
N GLY A 155 -4.78 -11.48 -1.85
CA GLY A 155 -6.14 -11.26 -1.36
C GLY A 155 -6.19 -10.49 -0.04
N VAL A 156 -5.30 -10.81 0.90
CA VAL A 156 -5.18 -10.12 2.20
C VAL A 156 -4.71 -8.68 1.97
N ALA A 157 -3.64 -8.48 1.20
CA ALA A 157 -3.10 -7.17 0.87
C ALA A 157 -4.12 -6.28 0.15
N ALA A 158 -4.88 -6.84 -0.80
CA ALA A 158 -5.96 -6.14 -1.51
C ALA A 158 -7.08 -5.73 -0.56
N THR A 159 -7.47 -6.62 0.35
CA THR A 159 -8.50 -6.35 1.36
C THR A 159 -8.05 -5.26 2.34
N ILE A 160 -6.80 -5.31 2.82
CA ILE A 160 -6.20 -4.27 3.67
C ILE A 160 -6.22 -2.91 2.96
N ALA A 161 -5.75 -2.84 1.71
CA ALA A 161 -5.73 -1.61 0.94
C ALA A 161 -7.14 -1.04 0.75
N THR A 162 -8.09 -1.89 0.36
CA THR A 162 -9.49 -1.52 0.08
C THR A 162 -10.21 -1.02 1.33
N ILE A 163 -10.22 -1.80 2.42
CA ILE A 163 -10.84 -1.40 3.69
C ILE A 163 -10.17 -0.15 4.24
N GLY A 164 -8.84 -0.11 4.21
CA GLY A 164 -8.08 1.01 4.74
C GLY A 164 -8.40 2.32 4.03
N MET A 165 -8.54 2.30 2.70
CA MET A 165 -8.93 3.48 1.91
C MET A 165 -10.41 3.84 2.07
N ARG A 166 -11.31 2.84 2.12
CA ARG A 166 -12.76 3.05 2.29
C ARG A 166 -13.07 3.71 3.64
N ASP A 167 -12.49 3.19 4.71
CA ASP A 167 -12.85 3.57 6.08
C ASP A 167 -11.91 4.63 6.67
N GLY A 168 -10.84 4.96 5.96
CA GLY A 168 -9.86 5.98 6.35
C GLY A 168 -8.98 5.52 7.51
N ILE A 169 -8.59 4.24 7.50
CA ILE A 169 -7.84 3.63 8.60
C ILE A 169 -6.41 4.19 8.72
N PHE A 170 -5.83 4.64 7.61
CA PHE A 170 -4.45 5.10 7.57
C PHE A 170 -4.28 6.53 8.11
N THR A 171 -5.13 7.46 7.68
CA THR A 171 -5.01 8.90 8.00
C THR A 171 -6.28 9.56 8.51
N GLY A 172 -7.40 8.83 8.56
CA GLY A 172 -8.74 9.36 8.82
C GLY A 172 -9.47 9.86 7.57
N ARG A 173 -8.80 9.98 6.42
CA ARG A 173 -9.41 10.39 5.14
C ARG A 173 -9.88 9.18 4.34
N ARG A 174 -11.05 9.27 3.72
CA ARG A 174 -11.76 8.16 3.08
C ARG A 174 -11.92 8.36 1.59
N LEU A 175 -12.10 7.28 0.83
CA LEU A 175 -12.49 7.35 -0.59
C LEU A 175 -13.71 8.25 -0.81
N GLY A 176 -14.73 8.14 0.05
CA GLY A 176 -15.95 8.96 -0.04
C GLY A 176 -15.73 10.46 0.18
N ASP A 177 -14.63 10.89 0.81
CA ASP A 177 -14.31 12.30 1.00
C ASP A 177 -13.88 12.97 -0.33
N TYR A 178 -13.37 12.19 -1.28
CA TYR A 178 -12.81 12.67 -2.55
C TYR A 178 -13.59 12.21 -3.79
N PHE A 179 -14.37 11.14 -3.66
CA PHE A 179 -15.14 10.54 -4.75
C PHE A 179 -16.61 10.37 -4.32
N GLY A 180 -17.17 11.45 -3.79
CA GLY A 180 -18.56 11.56 -3.39
C GLY A 180 -19.30 12.53 -4.31
N LYS A 181 -19.78 13.64 -3.73
CA LYS A 181 -20.41 14.75 -4.46
C LYS A 181 -19.44 15.44 -5.42
N THR A 182 -18.18 15.52 -5.05
CA THR A 182 -17.08 16.04 -5.85
C THR A 182 -16.10 14.93 -6.18
N THR A 183 -15.25 15.19 -7.18
CA THR A 183 -14.15 14.31 -7.58
C THR A 183 -12.84 15.06 -7.43
N ASP A 184 -11.93 14.57 -6.59
CA ASP A 184 -10.58 15.13 -6.43
C ASP A 184 -9.52 14.03 -6.41
N TRP A 185 -8.98 13.75 -7.60
CA TRP A 185 -7.99 12.70 -7.82
C TRP A 185 -6.65 12.97 -7.15
N VAL A 186 -6.25 14.25 -7.03
CA VAL A 186 -4.91 14.63 -6.56
C VAL A 186 -4.89 14.61 -5.03
N ASN A 187 -5.84 15.28 -4.39
CA ASN A 187 -5.85 15.32 -2.92
C ASN A 187 -6.30 13.99 -2.28
N ALA A 188 -6.87 13.06 -3.04
CA ALA A 188 -7.13 11.70 -2.58
C ALA A 188 -5.86 10.98 -2.08
N ARG A 189 -4.65 11.44 -2.43
CA ARG A 189 -3.39 10.88 -1.88
C ARG A 189 -3.34 10.95 -0.36
N ARG A 190 -4.08 11.88 0.22
CA ARG A 190 -4.23 12.07 1.67
C ARG A 190 -4.90 10.90 2.39
N ILE A 191 -5.54 9.98 1.66
CA ILE A 191 -6.07 8.72 2.19
C ILE A 191 -4.92 7.84 2.72
N ILE A 192 -3.78 7.82 2.03
CA ILE A 192 -2.64 6.94 2.37
C ILE A 192 -1.55 7.70 3.14
N ASN A 193 -1.15 8.89 2.66
CA ASN A 193 -0.04 9.64 3.25
C ASN A 193 -0.18 11.15 2.94
N GLY A 194 0.90 11.93 2.78
CA GLY A 194 0.88 13.32 2.35
C GLY A 194 0.40 13.51 0.91
N VAL A 195 1.12 14.29 0.11
CA VAL A 195 0.81 14.51 -1.32
C VAL A 195 1.96 14.07 -2.25
N ASP A 196 2.90 13.30 -1.71
CA ASP A 196 3.96 12.73 -2.53
C ASP A 196 3.38 11.84 -3.63
N ARG A 197 3.87 12.04 -4.86
CA ARG A 197 3.40 11.41 -6.10
C ARG A 197 1.88 11.52 -6.37
N ALA A 198 1.21 12.52 -5.79
CA ALA A 198 -0.24 12.68 -5.94
C ALA A 198 -0.69 12.82 -7.41
N GLU A 199 0.04 13.61 -8.21
CA GLU A 199 -0.27 13.79 -9.64
C GLU A 199 -0.10 12.51 -10.45
N ASP A 200 0.92 11.71 -10.15
CA ASP A 200 1.13 10.41 -10.80
C ASP A 200 -0.02 9.44 -10.49
N ILE A 201 -0.38 9.33 -9.21
CA ILE A 201 -1.50 8.47 -8.79
C ILE A 201 -2.80 8.95 -9.43
N ALA A 202 -3.05 10.26 -9.46
CA ALA A 202 -4.22 10.84 -10.11
C ALA A 202 -4.27 10.51 -11.61
N ARG A 203 -3.13 10.57 -12.31
CA ARG A 203 -3.02 10.19 -13.72
C ARG A 203 -3.38 8.72 -13.95
N TYR A 204 -2.80 7.80 -13.16
CA TYR A 204 -3.15 6.37 -13.28
C TYR A 204 -4.59 6.09 -12.88
N ALA A 205 -5.11 6.76 -11.85
CA ALA A 205 -6.50 6.61 -11.43
C ALA A 205 -7.47 7.02 -12.55
N LYS A 206 -7.21 8.13 -13.23
CA LYS A 206 -8.01 8.54 -14.40
C LYS A 206 -7.94 7.51 -15.54
N ALA A 207 -6.76 6.95 -15.82
CA ALA A 207 -6.62 5.90 -16.84
C ALA A 207 -7.40 4.62 -16.47
N PHE A 208 -7.31 4.18 -15.21
CA PHE A 208 -8.12 3.05 -14.70
C PHE A 208 -9.61 3.36 -14.76
N HIS A 209 -10.04 4.58 -14.42
CA HIS A 209 -11.43 5.00 -14.49
C HIS A 209 -11.98 4.86 -15.90
N SER A 210 -11.28 5.41 -16.90
CA SER A 210 -11.68 5.28 -18.31
C SER A 210 -11.70 3.83 -18.79
N ALA A 211 -10.77 2.98 -18.30
CA ALA A 211 -10.79 1.55 -18.61
C ALA A 211 -12.01 0.82 -17.98
N LEU A 212 -12.40 1.20 -16.76
CA LEU A 212 -13.57 0.65 -16.08
C LEU A 212 -14.87 1.08 -16.77
N GLU A 213 -15.00 2.38 -17.11
CA GLU A 213 -16.17 2.92 -17.81
C GLU A 213 -16.39 2.26 -19.17
N GLY A 214 -15.34 2.15 -19.98
CA GLY A 214 -15.42 1.50 -21.30
C GLY A 214 -15.71 0.00 -21.23
N ALA A 215 -15.57 -0.61 -20.05
CA ALA A 215 -15.83 -2.02 -19.83
C ALA A 215 -17.11 -2.28 -19.02
N ALA A 216 -17.81 -1.25 -18.54
CA ALA A 216 -18.93 -1.38 -17.61
C ALA A 216 -20.04 -2.29 -18.15
#